data_AF-A0A9W9WQA0-F1
#
_entry.id   AF-A0A9W9WQA0-F1
#
_cell.length_a   1.000
_cell.length_b   1.000
_cell.length_c   1.000
_cell.angle_alpha   90.00
_cell.angle_beta   90.00
_cell.angle_gamma   90.00
#
_symmetry.space_group_name_H-M   'P 1'
#
loop_
_entity.id
_entity.type
_entity.pdbx_description
1 polymer ?
#
loop_
_entity_poly.entity_id
_entity_poly.type
_entity_poly.pdbx_seq_one_letter_code
_entity_poly.pdbx_strand_id
1 'polypeptide(L)'
;MDRTPLVGGPESPGEGVGTDRKTQEGAEFPKLPLLLVDTQQPRSTAIQVEKVKTLKTNHPEITEIILDGIGKIATSALELMPSANFSGNSDALGHWGTLIGMNHGFLVSLGVSHPRLERIRELTKLTGAGGGGCAITLFRPDIEDQTIKELEQKFSAEGFQIYETILGADGVGVLCPAVFRNGTNGKAGEEIDQKMFENADGVEGINQLVGVGVQENREGWEFWTRDVFRR
;
A
#
# COMPACT_ATOMS: atom_id res chain seq x y z
N MET A 1 82.60 -10.04 -9.68
CA MET A 1 81.24 -10.47 -9.30
C MET A 1 81.08 -10.15 -7.83
N ASP A 2 79.89 -9.68 -7.45
CA ASP A 2 79.46 -9.23 -6.12
C ASP A 2 79.35 -7.71 -6.00
N ARG A 3 78.11 -7.20 -6.03
CA ARG A 3 77.57 -6.04 -5.28
C ARG A 3 76.04 -6.07 -5.32
N THR A 4 75.45 -6.10 -4.13
CA THR A 4 74.04 -5.83 -3.77
C THR A 4 73.49 -4.55 -4.41
N PRO A 5 72.15 -4.40 -4.47
CA PRO A 5 71.55 -3.09 -4.29
C PRO A 5 70.51 -3.05 -3.15
N LEU A 6 70.62 -1.98 -2.36
CA LEU A 6 69.63 -1.45 -1.45
C LEU A 6 68.72 -0.46 -2.19
N VAL A 7 67.41 -0.66 -2.03
CA VAL A 7 66.31 0.30 -1.81
C VAL A 7 66.29 1.63 -2.59
N GLY A 8 65.13 1.89 -3.22
CA GLY A 8 64.70 3.25 -3.57
C GLY A 8 63.18 3.36 -3.78
N GLY A 9 62.47 3.78 -2.72
CA GLY A 9 61.40 4.81 -2.73
C GLY A 9 60.04 4.57 -3.43
N PRO A 10 59.00 5.35 -3.06
CA PRO A 10 57.59 5.03 -3.30
C PRO A 10 57.00 5.76 -4.52
N GLU A 11 56.04 5.14 -5.22
CA GLU A 11 55.16 5.83 -6.17
C GLU A 11 53.69 5.49 -5.91
N SER A 12 52.88 6.54 -6.06
CA SER A 12 51.53 6.78 -5.55
C SER A 12 50.44 5.86 -6.11
N PRO A 13 49.28 5.72 -5.42
CA PRO A 13 48.15 4.97 -5.95
C PRO A 13 47.50 5.76 -7.08
N GLY A 14 47.40 5.11 -8.25
CA GLY A 14 46.67 5.62 -9.40
C GLY A 14 45.21 5.88 -9.07
N GLU A 15 44.71 7.01 -9.56
CA GLU A 15 43.32 7.44 -9.52
C GLU A 15 42.42 6.34 -10.11
N GLY A 16 41.68 5.66 -9.25
CA GLY A 16 40.59 4.80 -9.65
C GLY A 16 39.48 5.67 -10.23
N VAL A 17 39.27 5.54 -11.54
CA VAL A 17 38.12 6.07 -12.27
C VAL A 17 36.85 5.73 -11.50
N GLY A 18 36.29 6.76 -10.85
CA GLY A 18 34.96 6.72 -10.27
C GLY A 18 33.97 6.53 -11.41
N THR A 19 33.58 5.28 -11.64
CA THR A 19 32.37 5.02 -12.38
C THR A 19 31.23 5.41 -11.45
N ASP A 20 30.70 6.63 -11.67
CA ASP A 20 29.39 7.06 -11.20
C ASP A 20 28.36 6.05 -11.70
N ARG A 21 28.21 4.96 -10.94
CA ARG A 21 27.01 4.14 -10.99
C ARG A 21 25.95 5.00 -10.35
N LYS A 22 25.25 5.80 -11.17
CA LYS A 22 23.96 6.36 -10.82
C LYS A 22 23.12 5.20 -10.29
N THR A 23 22.98 5.14 -8.98
CA THR A 23 21.98 4.34 -8.31
C THR A 23 20.64 4.75 -8.91
N GLN A 24 20.02 3.88 -9.70
CA GLN A 24 18.66 4.10 -10.14
C GLN A 24 17.80 4.10 -8.87
N GLU A 25 17.28 5.27 -8.50
CA GLU A 25 16.34 5.45 -7.41
C GLU A 25 15.14 4.51 -7.61
N GLY A 26 14.94 3.60 -6.67
CA GLY A 26 13.83 2.65 -6.69
C GLY A 26 12.50 3.33 -6.43
N ALA A 27 11.46 2.95 -7.18
CA ALA A 27 10.14 3.57 -7.07
C ALA A 27 9.52 3.35 -5.68
N GLU A 28 9.30 4.43 -4.94
CA GLU A 28 8.47 4.47 -3.73
C GLU A 28 7.00 4.20 -4.13
N PHE A 29 6.28 3.37 -3.37
CA PHE A 29 4.87 3.12 -3.65
C PHE A 29 4.07 4.40 -3.32
N PRO A 30 3.30 4.96 -4.26
CA PRO A 30 2.58 6.21 -4.04
C PRO A 30 1.44 6.02 -3.03
N LYS A 31 1.27 7.00 -2.15
CA LYS A 31 0.15 7.04 -1.20
C LYS A 31 -1.16 7.26 -1.96
N LEU A 32 -2.06 6.29 -1.85
CA LEU A 32 -3.28 6.22 -2.64
C LEU A 32 -4.52 6.30 -1.73
N PRO A 33 -5.26 7.43 -1.72
CA PRO A 33 -6.51 7.50 -1.01
C PRO A 33 -7.54 6.58 -1.66
N LEU A 34 -8.25 5.81 -0.84
CA LEU A 34 -9.26 4.86 -1.28
C LEU A 34 -10.37 4.69 -0.26
N LEU A 35 -11.54 4.22 -0.71
CA LEU A 35 -12.56 3.70 0.20
C LEU A 35 -12.44 2.19 0.32
N LEU A 36 -12.41 1.73 1.56
CA LEU A 36 -12.65 0.34 1.90
C LEU A 36 -14.13 0.21 2.26
N VAL A 37 -14.86 -0.58 1.48
CA VAL A 37 -16.30 -0.78 1.64
C VAL A 37 -16.54 -2.21 2.10
N ASP A 38 -16.97 -2.39 3.35
CA ASP A 38 -17.38 -3.68 3.89
C ASP A 38 -18.88 -3.91 3.62
N THR A 39 -19.16 -4.96 2.83
CA THR A 39 -20.52 -5.35 2.48
C THR A 39 -21.34 -5.88 3.66
N GLN A 40 -20.71 -6.11 4.82
CA GLN A 40 -21.29 -6.76 6.00
C GLN A 40 -21.82 -8.18 5.69
N GLN A 41 -21.37 -8.77 4.57
CA GLN A 41 -21.73 -10.11 4.17
C GLN A 41 -20.77 -11.11 4.82
N PRO A 42 -21.25 -12.01 5.70
CA PRO A 42 -20.41 -13.04 6.27
C PRO A 42 -19.90 -13.98 5.17
N ARG A 43 -18.66 -14.42 5.33
CA ARG A 43 -17.97 -15.31 4.38
C ARG A 43 -17.01 -16.25 5.10
N SER A 44 -16.68 -17.35 4.43
CA SER A 44 -15.59 -18.25 4.83
C SER A 44 -14.53 -18.29 3.73
N THR A 45 -13.31 -17.88 4.08
CA THR A 45 -12.15 -17.95 3.18
C THR A 45 -11.90 -19.38 2.70
N ALA A 46 -12.02 -20.36 3.59
CA ALA A 46 -11.83 -21.77 3.24
C ALA A 46 -12.81 -22.23 2.15
N ILE A 47 -14.08 -21.82 2.22
CA ILE A 47 -15.09 -22.16 1.21
C ILE A 47 -14.74 -21.52 -0.13
N GLN A 48 -14.32 -20.26 -0.16
CA GLN A 48 -13.97 -19.61 -1.44
C GLN A 48 -12.73 -20.23 -2.07
N VAL A 49 -11.71 -20.57 -1.26
CA VAL A 49 -10.52 -21.27 -1.75
C VAL A 49 -10.87 -22.66 -2.29
N GLU A 50 -11.74 -23.41 -1.60
CA GLU A 50 -12.17 -24.73 -2.07
C GLU A 50 -12.96 -24.65 -3.38
N LYS A 51 -13.76 -23.59 -3.61
CA LYS A 51 -14.42 -23.35 -4.90
C LYS A 51 -13.40 -23.18 -6.03
N VAL A 52 -12.39 -22.32 -5.85
CA VAL A 52 -11.35 -22.09 -6.87
C VAL A 52 -10.57 -23.37 -7.13
N LYS A 53 -10.24 -24.12 -6.08
CA LYS A 53 -9.58 -25.42 -6.20
C LYS A 53 -10.43 -26.43 -6.97
N THR A 54 -11.72 -26.54 -6.65
CA THR A 54 -12.66 -27.41 -7.35
C THR A 54 -12.77 -27.02 -8.83
N LEU A 55 -12.85 -25.71 -9.12
CA LEU A 55 -12.87 -25.20 -10.48
C LEU A 55 -11.59 -25.58 -11.25
N LYS A 56 -10.42 -25.43 -10.61
CA LYS A 56 -9.13 -25.84 -11.17
C LYS A 56 -9.05 -27.35 -11.43
N THR A 57 -9.60 -28.17 -10.54
CA THR A 57 -9.65 -29.63 -10.75
C THR A 57 -10.54 -30.02 -11.91
N ASN A 58 -11.71 -29.38 -12.05
CA ASN A 58 -12.69 -29.71 -13.09
C ASN A 58 -12.33 -29.12 -14.46
N HIS A 59 -11.71 -27.93 -14.48
CA HIS A 59 -11.38 -27.17 -15.69
C HIS A 59 -9.97 -26.57 -15.59
N PRO A 60 -8.91 -27.40 -15.57
CA PRO A 60 -7.54 -26.95 -15.29
C PRO A 60 -7.03 -25.92 -16.29
N GLU A 61 -7.13 -26.18 -17.60
CA GLU A 61 -6.60 -25.28 -18.63
C GLU A 61 -7.25 -23.88 -18.59
N ILE A 62 -8.58 -23.84 -18.49
CA ILE A 62 -9.33 -22.58 -18.43
C ILE A 62 -8.99 -21.82 -17.14
N THR A 63 -8.93 -22.52 -16.01
CA THR A 63 -8.65 -21.89 -14.72
C THR A 63 -7.23 -21.33 -14.68
N GLU A 64 -6.24 -22.05 -15.23
CA GLU A 64 -4.87 -21.55 -15.31
C GLU A 64 -4.76 -20.30 -16.21
N ILE A 65 -5.46 -20.25 -17.34
CA ILE A 65 -5.50 -19.05 -18.19
C ILE A 65 -6.01 -17.83 -17.41
N ILE A 66 -7.05 -18.00 -16.58
CA ILE A 66 -7.58 -16.92 -15.75
C ILE A 66 -6.55 -16.49 -14.69
N LEU A 67 -5.91 -17.44 -14.00
CA LEU A 67 -4.90 -17.17 -12.98
C LEU A 67 -3.66 -16.48 -13.58
N ASP A 68 -3.20 -16.92 -14.74
CA ASP A 68 -2.13 -16.27 -15.50
C ASP A 68 -2.53 -14.87 -15.94
N GLY A 69 -3.78 -14.68 -16.35
CA GLY A 69 -4.35 -13.36 -16.65
C GLY A 69 -4.30 -12.41 -15.46
N ILE A 70 -4.69 -12.88 -14.27
CA ILE A 70 -4.57 -12.11 -13.01
C ILE A 70 -3.10 -11.77 -12.73
N GLY A 71 -2.19 -12.72 -12.95
CA GLY A 71 -0.75 -12.49 -12.82
C GLY A 71 -0.24 -11.38 -13.74
N LYS A 72 -0.62 -11.42 -15.03
CA LYS A 72 -0.27 -10.38 -16.01
C LYS A 72 -0.82 -9.01 -15.63
N ILE A 73 -2.07 -8.95 -15.16
CA ILE A 73 -2.67 -7.70 -14.67
C ILE A 73 -1.85 -7.12 -13.51
N ALA A 74 -1.44 -7.95 -12.55
CA ALA A 74 -0.64 -7.51 -11.41
C ALA A 74 0.73 -6.96 -11.87
N THR A 75 1.40 -7.65 -12.80
CA THR A 75 2.66 -7.17 -13.38
C THR A 75 2.48 -5.84 -14.12
N SER A 76 1.45 -5.70 -14.96
CA SER A 76 1.17 -4.45 -15.65
C SER A 76 0.83 -3.30 -14.69
N ALA A 77 0.12 -3.57 -13.60
CA ALA A 77 -0.14 -2.55 -12.58
C ALA A 77 1.16 -2.09 -11.88
N LEU A 78 2.09 -3.02 -11.61
CA LEU A 78 3.41 -2.69 -11.05
C LEU A 78 4.25 -1.83 -12.01
N GLU A 79 4.22 -2.13 -13.30
CA GLU A 79 4.94 -1.36 -14.33
C GLU A 79 4.39 0.07 -14.49
N LEU A 80 3.09 0.26 -14.25
CA LEU A 80 2.44 1.57 -14.29
C LEU A 80 2.66 2.39 -13.00
N MET A 81 3.18 1.79 -11.93
CA MET A 81 3.32 2.44 -10.63
C MET A 81 4.31 3.62 -10.61
N PRO A 82 5.50 3.55 -11.24
CA PRO A 82 6.45 4.67 -11.22
C PRO A 82 5.98 5.89 -12.00
N SER A 83 5.10 5.70 -12.99
CA SER A 83 4.54 6.76 -13.82
C SER A 83 3.17 7.26 -13.33
N ALA A 84 2.60 6.59 -12.32
CA ALA A 84 1.31 6.95 -11.76
C ALA A 84 1.46 8.15 -10.82
N ASN A 85 1.56 9.33 -11.42
CA ASN A 85 1.36 10.57 -10.68
C ASN A 85 -0.15 10.77 -10.49
N PHE A 86 -0.68 10.17 -9.41
CA PHE A 86 -2.09 10.21 -9.02
C PHE A 86 -2.59 11.61 -8.64
N SER A 87 -1.75 12.64 -8.78
CA SER A 87 -2.08 14.05 -8.54
C SER A 87 -2.55 14.80 -9.79
N GLY A 88 -2.47 14.23 -11.00
CA GLY A 88 -2.89 14.95 -12.20
C GLY A 88 -2.87 14.23 -13.55
N ASN A 89 -2.37 12.99 -13.64
CA ASN A 89 -2.38 12.25 -14.91
C ASN A 89 -3.63 11.34 -15.02
N SER A 90 -4.66 11.81 -15.73
CA SER A 90 -5.92 11.07 -15.92
C SER A 90 -5.71 9.71 -16.59
N ASP A 91 -4.70 9.59 -17.44
CA ASP A 91 -4.53 8.41 -18.29
C ASP A 91 -3.95 7.24 -17.50
N ALA A 92 -2.97 7.47 -16.62
CA ALA A 92 -2.40 6.41 -15.79
C ALA A 92 -3.45 5.81 -14.84
N LEU A 93 -4.30 6.67 -14.26
CA LEU A 93 -5.37 6.21 -13.39
C LEU A 93 -6.49 5.51 -14.16
N GLY A 94 -6.82 5.97 -15.38
CA GLY A 94 -7.73 5.26 -16.28
C GLY A 94 -7.25 3.85 -16.63
N HIS A 95 -5.95 3.69 -16.88
CA HIS A 95 -5.34 2.36 -17.07
C HIS A 95 -5.44 1.50 -15.80
N TRP A 96 -5.16 2.05 -14.62
CA TRP A 96 -5.34 1.36 -13.34
C TRP A 96 -6.79 0.92 -13.11
N GLY A 97 -7.75 1.80 -13.35
CA GLY A 97 -9.18 1.48 -13.28
C GLY A 97 -9.56 0.33 -14.23
N THR A 98 -9.01 0.33 -15.44
CA THR A 98 -9.21 -0.75 -16.42
C THR A 98 -8.64 -2.08 -15.90
N LEU A 99 -7.42 -2.07 -15.36
CA LEU A 99 -6.79 -3.26 -14.79
C LEU A 99 -7.57 -3.80 -13.57
N ILE A 100 -8.06 -2.93 -12.71
CA ILE A 100 -8.91 -3.27 -11.56
C ILE A 100 -10.22 -3.92 -12.02
N GLY A 101 -10.88 -3.34 -13.03
CA GLY A 101 -12.10 -3.87 -13.62
C GLY A 101 -11.90 -5.25 -14.27
N MET A 102 -10.82 -5.43 -15.03
CA MET A 102 -10.46 -6.74 -15.62
C MET A 102 -10.21 -7.80 -14.54
N ASN A 103 -9.48 -7.43 -13.48
CA ASN A 103 -9.18 -8.34 -12.39
C ASN A 103 -10.45 -8.77 -11.64
N HIS A 104 -11.37 -7.83 -11.39
CA HIS A 104 -12.69 -8.15 -10.84
C HIS A 104 -13.45 -9.14 -11.74
N GLY A 105 -13.46 -8.93 -13.06
CA GLY A 105 -14.07 -9.86 -14.02
C GLY A 105 -13.49 -11.27 -13.96
N PHE A 106 -12.17 -11.41 -13.79
CA PHE A 106 -11.53 -12.71 -13.57
C PHE A 106 -11.95 -13.35 -12.25
N LEU A 107 -12.03 -12.58 -11.16
CA LEU A 107 -12.46 -13.10 -9.86
C LEU A 107 -13.94 -13.52 -9.86
N VAL A 108 -14.80 -12.81 -10.60
CA VAL A 108 -16.18 -13.26 -10.87
C VAL A 108 -16.17 -14.59 -11.61
N SER A 109 -15.33 -14.73 -12.63
CA SER A 109 -15.19 -15.96 -13.43
C SER A 109 -14.68 -17.15 -12.60
N LEU A 110 -13.87 -16.89 -11.56
CA LEU A 110 -13.43 -17.91 -10.59
C LEU A 110 -14.51 -18.30 -9.57
N GLY A 111 -15.70 -17.68 -9.60
CA GLY A 111 -16.82 -18.02 -8.72
C GLY A 111 -16.67 -17.51 -7.29
N VAL A 112 -15.77 -16.56 -7.05
CA VAL A 112 -15.53 -15.96 -5.72
C VAL A 112 -16.24 -14.63 -5.52
N SER A 113 -17.08 -14.16 -6.44
CA SER A 113 -17.90 -12.97 -6.20
C SER A 113 -19.19 -13.28 -5.43
N HIS A 114 -19.95 -12.22 -5.10
CA HIS A 114 -21.23 -12.28 -4.40
C HIS A 114 -22.15 -11.14 -4.87
N PRO A 115 -23.48 -11.32 -4.97
CA PRO A 115 -24.40 -10.26 -5.41
C PRO A 115 -24.26 -8.93 -4.66
N ARG A 116 -23.97 -8.96 -3.34
CA ARG A 116 -23.68 -7.73 -2.57
C ARG A 116 -22.40 -7.01 -3.03
N LEU A 117 -21.38 -7.74 -3.47
CA LEU A 117 -20.16 -7.14 -4.05
C LEU A 117 -20.44 -6.58 -5.46
N GLU A 118 -21.33 -7.19 -6.22
CA GLU A 118 -21.67 -6.67 -7.56
C GLU A 118 -22.46 -5.35 -7.50
N ARG A 119 -23.13 -5.05 -6.38
CA ARG A 119 -23.80 -3.77 -6.15
C ARG A 119 -22.84 -2.59 -6.02
N ILE A 120 -21.56 -2.84 -5.76
CA ILE A 120 -20.52 -1.80 -5.60
C ILE A 120 -19.53 -1.77 -6.79
N ARG A 121 -19.83 -2.47 -7.89
CA ARG A 121 -18.90 -2.78 -8.99
C ARG A 121 -18.35 -1.57 -9.75
N GLU A 122 -19.05 -0.44 -9.81
CA GLU A 122 -18.74 0.62 -10.80
C GLU A 122 -17.30 1.15 -10.72
N LEU A 123 -16.64 1.08 -9.56
CA LEU A 123 -15.23 1.49 -9.39
C LEU A 123 -14.45 0.59 -8.42
N THR A 124 -14.91 -0.65 -8.18
CA THR A 124 -14.34 -1.50 -7.13
C THR A 124 -13.88 -2.85 -7.60
N LYS A 125 -12.87 -3.36 -6.90
CA LYS A 125 -12.48 -4.77 -6.95
C LYS A 125 -12.61 -5.37 -5.56
N LEU A 126 -13.11 -6.60 -5.51
CA LEU A 126 -13.11 -7.38 -4.28
C LEU A 126 -11.68 -7.57 -3.71
N THR A 127 -11.58 -7.56 -2.39
CA THR A 127 -10.29 -7.72 -1.70
C THR A 127 -10.30 -8.91 -0.76
N GLY A 128 -9.20 -9.66 -0.76
CA GLY A 128 -9.12 -10.95 -0.08
C GLY A 128 -9.85 -12.07 -0.83
N ALA A 129 -10.43 -13.02 -0.10
CA ALA A 129 -10.94 -14.27 -0.70
C ALA A 129 -12.30 -14.15 -1.42
N GLY A 130 -12.96 -12.98 -1.38
CA GLY A 130 -14.28 -12.78 -2.00
C GLY A 130 -15.44 -13.44 -1.25
N GLY A 131 -16.61 -13.48 -1.89
CA GLY A 131 -17.86 -14.04 -1.35
C GLY A 131 -18.62 -13.12 -0.40
N GLY A 132 -18.23 -11.84 -0.32
CA GLY A 132 -18.64 -10.89 0.69
C GLY A 132 -17.43 -10.11 1.21
N GLY A 133 -17.48 -9.65 2.46
CA GLY A 133 -16.42 -8.85 3.08
C GLY A 133 -16.21 -7.51 2.35
N CYS A 134 -14.95 -7.13 2.16
CA CYS A 134 -14.59 -5.78 1.72
C CYS A 134 -14.22 -5.69 0.23
N ALA A 135 -14.54 -4.55 -0.37
CA ALA A 135 -14.02 -4.12 -1.66
C ALA A 135 -13.27 -2.79 -1.51
N ILE A 136 -12.33 -2.55 -2.43
CA ILE A 136 -11.59 -1.30 -2.52
C ILE A 136 -12.14 -0.47 -3.68
N THR A 137 -12.40 0.80 -3.43
CA THR A 137 -12.78 1.82 -4.42
C THR A 137 -11.64 2.82 -4.58
N LEU A 138 -11.13 2.98 -5.81
CA LEU A 138 -10.22 4.07 -6.13
C LEU A 138 -10.99 5.24 -6.71
N PHE A 139 -10.66 6.44 -6.27
CA PHE A 139 -11.23 7.67 -6.81
C PHE A 139 -10.31 8.33 -7.83
N ARG A 140 -10.93 9.00 -8.80
CA ARG A 140 -10.21 9.92 -9.66
C ARG A 140 -9.97 11.24 -8.92
N PRO A 141 -8.81 11.90 -9.09
CA PRO A 141 -8.51 13.17 -8.42
C PRO A 141 -9.47 14.29 -8.79
N ASP A 142 -10.12 14.18 -9.95
CA ASP A 142 -11.10 15.13 -10.49
C ASP A 142 -12.54 14.81 -10.07
N ILE A 143 -12.78 13.81 -9.22
CA ILE A 143 -14.13 13.47 -8.80
C ILE A 143 -14.70 14.57 -7.89
N GLU A 144 -15.93 14.98 -8.16
CA GLU A 144 -16.61 15.98 -7.34
C GLU A 144 -16.97 15.39 -5.96
N ASP A 145 -16.74 16.15 -4.89
CA ASP A 145 -17.11 15.76 -3.52
C ASP A 145 -18.58 15.33 -3.40
N GLN A 146 -19.46 15.94 -4.19
CA GLN A 146 -20.88 15.61 -4.24
C GLN A 146 -21.10 14.17 -4.73
N THR A 147 -20.32 13.71 -5.71
CA THR A 147 -20.38 12.34 -6.23
C THR A 147 -19.92 11.33 -5.17
N ILE A 148 -18.87 11.65 -4.41
CA ILE A 148 -18.40 10.81 -3.29
C ILE A 148 -19.51 10.69 -2.24
N LYS A 149 -20.11 11.81 -1.81
CA LYS A 149 -21.20 11.82 -0.82
C LYS A 149 -22.42 11.02 -1.27
N GLU A 150 -22.80 11.12 -2.54
CA GLU A 150 -23.90 10.34 -3.10
C GLU A 150 -23.60 8.84 -3.09
N LEU A 151 -22.36 8.46 -3.40
CA LEU A 151 -21.91 7.07 -3.32
C LEU A 151 -21.97 6.54 -1.88
N GLU A 152 -21.50 7.33 -0.91
CA GLU A 152 -21.55 6.99 0.51
C GLU A 152 -22.96 6.81 1.02
N GLN A 153 -23.89 7.70 0.61
CA GLN A 153 -25.30 7.58 0.94
C GLN A 153 -25.91 6.30 0.37
N LYS A 154 -25.60 5.95 -0.89
CA LYS A 154 -26.04 4.70 -1.52
C LYS A 154 -25.52 3.48 -0.76
N PHE A 155 -24.24 3.47 -0.40
CA PHE A 155 -23.62 2.38 0.35
C PHE A 155 -24.21 2.25 1.77
N SER A 156 -24.45 3.38 2.44
CA SER A 156 -25.09 3.39 3.76
C SER A 156 -26.52 2.86 3.70
N ALA A 157 -27.28 3.19 2.65
CA ALA A 157 -28.64 2.68 2.45
C ALA A 157 -28.68 1.16 2.19
N GLU A 158 -27.63 0.58 1.61
CA GLU A 158 -27.44 -0.87 1.44
C GLU A 158 -26.95 -1.58 2.72
N GLY A 159 -26.68 -0.82 3.78
CA GLY A 159 -26.13 -1.31 5.05
C GLY A 159 -24.66 -1.69 4.97
N PHE A 160 -23.89 -1.07 4.06
CA PHE A 160 -22.44 -1.24 4.00
C PHE A 160 -21.74 -0.31 5.00
N GLN A 161 -20.57 -0.74 5.47
CA GLN A 161 -19.67 0.11 6.26
C GLN A 161 -18.56 0.64 5.36
N ILE A 162 -18.26 1.93 5.48
CA ILE A 162 -17.30 2.63 4.63
C ILE A 162 -16.17 3.13 5.52
N TYR A 163 -14.94 2.94 5.07
CA TYR A 163 -13.75 3.41 5.73
C TYR A 163 -12.89 4.16 4.71
N GLU A 164 -12.64 5.44 4.97
CA GLU A 164 -11.61 6.19 4.24
C GLU A 164 -10.22 5.74 4.71
N THR A 165 -9.34 5.41 3.76
CA THR A 165 -7.99 4.97 4.10
C THR A 165 -6.99 5.28 2.98
N ILE A 166 -5.71 5.05 3.25
CA ILE A 166 -4.61 5.29 2.32
C ILE A 166 -3.84 3.98 2.12
N LEU A 167 -3.75 3.53 0.87
CA LEU A 167 -2.88 2.43 0.48
C LEU A 167 -1.44 2.93 0.32
N GLY A 168 -0.47 2.10 0.72
CA GLY A 168 0.94 2.50 0.73
C GLY A 168 1.30 3.39 1.92
N ALA A 169 0.51 3.32 3.00
CA ALA A 169 0.85 3.98 4.25
C ALA A 169 2.19 3.47 4.79
N ASP A 170 2.81 4.30 5.64
CA ASP A 170 4.07 3.97 6.29
C ASP A 170 3.90 2.67 7.11
N GLY A 171 4.92 1.82 7.11
CA GLY A 171 4.89 0.52 7.78
C GLY A 171 5.01 0.64 9.29
N VAL A 172 5.80 -0.25 9.91
CA VAL A 172 6.12 -0.13 11.34
C VAL A 172 6.82 1.21 11.56
N GLY A 173 6.41 1.96 12.58
CA GLY A 173 7.12 3.14 13.07
C GLY A 173 7.69 2.87 14.46
N VAL A 174 8.89 3.38 14.72
CA VAL A 174 9.44 3.49 16.07
C VAL A 174 9.64 4.97 16.38
N LEU A 175 9.10 5.38 17.50
CA LEU A 175 9.34 6.69 18.07
C LEU A 175 10.53 6.60 19.04
N CYS A 176 11.63 7.26 18.71
CA CYS A 176 12.82 7.28 19.57
C CYS A 176 13.52 8.66 19.54
N PRO A 177 13.77 9.29 20.71
CA PRO A 177 13.24 8.91 22.02
C PRO A 177 11.73 9.24 22.11
N ALA A 178 10.96 8.41 22.82
CA ALA A 178 9.51 8.57 22.97
C ALA A 178 9.16 9.71 23.92
N VAL A 179 9.42 10.95 23.51
CA VAL A 179 9.38 12.13 24.38
C VAL A 179 8.42 13.18 23.82
N PHE A 180 7.51 13.69 24.65
CA PHE A 180 6.59 14.78 24.27
C PHE A 180 7.33 16.11 24.09
N ARG A 181 7.18 16.77 22.94
CA ARG A 181 7.53 18.20 22.80
C ARG A 181 6.27 19.05 22.82
N ASN A 182 5.78 19.38 24.01
CA ASN A 182 4.73 20.39 24.13
C ASN A 182 5.30 21.77 23.79
N GLY A 183 4.82 22.35 22.68
CA GLY A 183 5.16 23.71 22.27
C GLY A 183 4.65 24.73 23.30
N THR A 184 5.59 25.35 24.03
CA THR A 184 5.65 26.79 24.39
C THR A 184 6.68 27.09 25.47
N ASN A 185 7.16 26.10 26.22
CA ASN A 185 8.27 26.29 27.16
C ASN A 185 9.24 25.11 27.04
N GLY A 186 10.39 25.34 26.40
CA GLY A 186 11.43 24.35 26.10
C GLY A 186 12.09 23.72 27.33
N LYS A 187 11.33 22.99 28.14
CA LYS A 187 11.82 22.18 29.25
C LYS A 187 11.35 20.73 29.05
N ALA A 188 12.34 19.87 28.90
CA ALA A 188 12.37 18.40 29.02
C ALA A 188 11.02 17.70 28.84
N GLY A 189 10.83 17.09 27.67
CA GLY A 189 9.66 16.26 27.44
C GLY A 189 9.62 15.04 28.35
N GLU A 190 8.42 14.71 28.81
CA GLU A 190 8.15 13.48 29.54
C GLU A 190 8.18 12.29 28.55
N GLU A 191 8.73 11.16 28.99
CA GLU A 191 8.73 9.91 28.22
C GLU A 191 7.31 9.33 28.18
N ILE A 192 6.88 8.87 27.01
CA ILE A 192 5.64 8.13 26.82
C ILE A 192 5.86 6.73 27.39
N ASP A 193 5.31 6.49 28.58
CA ASP A 193 5.36 5.19 29.21
C ASP A 193 4.24 4.25 28.72
N GLN A 194 4.40 2.96 29.02
CA GLN A 194 3.43 1.92 28.65
C GLN A 194 2.01 2.23 29.16
N LYS A 195 1.90 2.81 30.36
CA LYS A 195 0.62 3.06 31.01
C LYS A 195 -0.14 4.19 30.31
N MET A 196 0.55 5.22 29.84
CA MET A 196 -0.05 6.28 29.04
C MET A 196 -0.58 5.73 27.72
N PHE A 197 0.19 4.86 27.05
CA PHE A 197 -0.23 4.24 25.79
C PHE A 197 -1.44 3.32 25.96
N GLU A 198 -1.44 2.47 26.98
CA GLU A 198 -2.54 1.52 27.25
C GLU A 198 -3.85 2.20 27.66
N ASN A 199 -3.78 3.39 28.28
CA ASN A 199 -4.96 4.15 28.72
C ASN A 199 -5.44 5.19 27.69
N ALA A 200 -4.83 5.25 26.51
CA ALA A 200 -5.26 6.17 25.46
C ALA A 200 -6.61 5.74 24.87
N ASP A 201 -7.51 6.71 24.67
CA ASP A 201 -8.86 6.47 24.16
C ASP A 201 -8.84 6.17 22.65
N GLY A 202 -8.75 4.89 22.32
CA GLY A 202 -8.80 4.42 20.94
C GLY A 202 -7.64 4.91 20.07
N VAL A 203 -7.82 4.86 18.74
CA VAL A 203 -6.76 5.17 17.78
C VAL A 203 -6.43 6.67 17.79
N GLU A 204 -7.43 7.54 17.88
CA GLU A 204 -7.26 8.99 17.99
C GLU A 204 -6.48 9.39 19.25
N GLY A 205 -6.79 8.77 20.40
CA GLY A 205 -6.07 9.03 21.65
C GLY A 205 -4.60 8.65 21.55
N ILE A 206 -4.30 7.49 20.95
CA ILE A 206 -2.93 7.05 20.69
C ILE A 206 -2.23 8.04 19.75
N ASN A 207 -2.85 8.40 18.63
CA ASN A 207 -2.30 9.32 17.63
C ASN A 207 -1.94 10.69 18.22
N GLN A 208 -2.79 11.24 19.08
CA GLN A 208 -2.51 12.47 19.81
C GLN A 208 -1.36 12.30 20.81
N LEU A 209 -1.36 11.20 21.57
CA LEU A 209 -0.31 10.88 22.53
C LEU A 209 1.06 10.77 21.84
N VAL A 210 1.13 10.19 20.66
CA VAL A 210 2.41 9.90 20.00
C VAL A 210 2.78 10.90 18.90
N GLY A 211 1.97 11.95 18.70
CA GLY A 211 2.23 13.02 17.72
C GLY A 211 2.07 12.62 16.26
N VAL A 212 1.35 11.53 15.96
CA VAL A 212 1.11 11.06 14.59
C VAL A 212 -0.31 11.46 14.18
N GLY A 213 -0.48 12.57 13.47
CA GLY A 213 -1.79 12.94 12.91
C GLY A 213 -2.08 14.43 12.82
N VAL A 214 -1.32 15.28 13.52
CA VAL A 214 -1.39 16.74 13.36
C VAL A 214 -0.24 17.15 12.46
N GLN A 215 -0.56 17.89 11.39
CA GLN A 215 0.42 18.40 10.43
C GLN A 215 1.68 18.94 11.13
N GLU A 216 2.83 18.50 10.63
CA GLU A 216 4.16 19.11 10.76
C GLU A 216 5.17 18.65 11.83
N ASN A 217 4.88 17.76 12.78
CA ASN A 217 5.95 17.32 13.71
C ASN A 217 6.09 15.81 13.88
N ARG A 218 6.69 15.16 12.86
CA ARG A 218 7.20 13.77 12.90
C ARG A 218 8.63 13.68 13.47
N GLU A 219 9.08 14.69 14.22
CA GLU A 219 10.42 14.65 14.83
C GLU A 219 10.55 13.45 15.77
N GLY A 220 11.50 12.56 15.50
CA GLY A 220 11.77 11.35 16.31
C GLY A 220 11.05 10.09 15.86
N TRP A 221 10.15 10.18 14.87
CA TRP A 221 9.56 8.99 14.24
C TRP A 221 10.45 8.48 13.11
N GLU A 222 10.90 7.24 13.24
CA GLU A 222 11.52 6.48 12.16
C GLU A 222 10.53 5.41 11.68
N PHE A 223 10.14 5.49 10.41
CA PHE A 223 9.26 4.51 9.79
C PHE A 223 10.08 3.56 8.93
N TRP A 224 9.80 2.26 9.07
CA TRP A 224 10.28 1.26 8.11
C TRP A 224 9.42 1.36 6.86
N THR A 225 9.91 2.11 5.88
CA THR A 225 9.53 1.95 4.48
C THR A 225 10.47 0.92 3.87
N ARG A 226 9.91 -0.10 3.20
CA ARG A 226 10.75 -1.10 2.53
C ARG A 226 11.30 -0.47 1.25
N ASP A 227 12.53 0.04 1.29
CA ASP A 227 13.30 0.17 0.06
C ASP A 227 13.40 -1.22 -0.55
N VAL A 228 12.84 -1.41 -1.74
CA VAL A 228 12.83 -2.72 -2.43
C VAL A 228 14.26 -3.15 -2.85
N PHE A 229 15.29 -2.37 -2.53
CA PHE A 229 16.68 -2.63 -2.91
C PHE A 229 17.56 -3.08 -1.74
N ARG A 230 17.47 -4.36 -1.38
CA ARG A 230 18.66 -5.18 -1.03
C ARG A 230 18.42 -6.64 -1.42
N ARG A 231 18.94 -7.02 -2.59
CA ARG A 231 19.47 -8.36 -2.83
C ARG A 231 20.90 -8.21 -3.31
#